data_AF-A0A6I2ZU32-F1
#
_entry.id   AF-A0A6I2ZU32-F1
#
_cell.length_a   1.000
_cell.length_b   1.000
_cell.length_c   1.000
_cell.angle_alpha   90.00
_cell.angle_beta   90.00
_cell.angle_gamma   90.00
#
_symmetry.space_group_name_H-M   'P 1'
#
loop_
_entity.id
_entity.type
_entity.pdbx_description
1 polymer ?
#
loop_
_entity_poly.entity_id
_entity_poly.type
_entity_poly.pdbx_seq_one_letter_code
_entity_poly.pdbx_strand_id
1 'polypeptide(L)'
;MNGDTSGYGGLVVKSEPIAAADRPFGGAFDSIADAIEAAVPNHAQAITGIVIDRDQMTIQVKREHLVEVAQALRDDAALRFEMCLGVSGVHFPEQVGAELHAHYPLLSITHN
;
A
#
# COMPACT_ATOMS: atom_id res chain seq x y z
N MET A 1 -9.17 24.25 31.94
CA MET A 1 -9.66 24.40 30.55
C MET A 1 -8.90 23.40 29.70
N ASN A 2 -9.52 22.29 29.32
CA ASN A 2 -8.87 21.39 28.36
C ASN A 2 -8.99 22.04 26.99
N GLY A 3 -7.86 22.56 26.49
CA GLY A 3 -7.72 23.26 25.21
C GLY A 3 -7.84 22.34 24.00
N ASP A 4 -8.82 21.44 24.01
CA ASP A 4 -9.18 20.64 22.85
C ASP A 4 -9.97 21.53 21.88
N THR A 5 -9.31 21.91 20.79
CA THR A 5 -9.89 22.73 19.72
C THR A 5 -10.48 21.88 18.59
N SER A 6 -10.41 20.55 18.70
CA SER A 6 -10.95 19.64 17.68
C SER A 6 -12.49 19.56 17.69
N GLY A 7 -13.14 19.90 18.82
CA GLY A 7 -14.60 19.78 18.99
C GLY A 7 -15.09 18.35 19.23
N TYR A 8 -14.20 17.35 19.25
CA TYR A 8 -14.54 15.95 19.43
C TYR A 8 -14.32 15.44 20.87
N GLY A 9 -13.87 16.27 21.81
CA GLY A 9 -13.79 15.91 23.23
C GLY A 9 -12.80 14.80 23.53
N GLY A 10 -11.69 14.72 22.79
CA GLY A 10 -10.70 13.65 22.91
C GLY A 10 -11.12 12.30 22.32
N LEU A 11 -12.07 12.27 21.38
CA LEU A 11 -12.45 11.04 20.68
C LEU A 11 -11.28 10.54 19.81
N VAL A 12 -10.69 9.42 20.24
CA VAL A 12 -9.68 8.69 19.47
C VAL A 12 -10.38 7.57 18.74
N VAL A 13 -10.58 7.71 17.43
CA VAL A 13 -11.03 6.59 16.59
C VAL A 13 -9.87 5.63 16.44
N LYS A 14 -9.90 4.53 17.18
CA LYS A 14 -8.94 3.44 17.03
C LYS A 14 -9.42 2.57 15.86
N SER A 15 -8.90 2.82 14.66
CA SER A 15 -9.07 1.87 13.55
C SER A 15 -8.13 0.68 13.79
N GLU A 16 -8.68 -0.53 13.78
CA GLU A 16 -7.84 -1.73 13.74
C GLU A 16 -7.04 -1.76 12.44
N PRO A 17 -5.76 -2.19 12.47
CA PRO A 17 -4.99 -2.37 11.25
C PRO A 17 -5.70 -3.39 10.35
N ILE A 18 -5.86 -3.05 9.07
CA ILE A 18 -6.44 -3.98 8.09
C ILE A 18 -5.46 -5.13 7.93
N ALA A 19 -5.92 -6.35 8.25
CA ALA A 19 -5.11 -7.56 8.09
C ALA A 19 -4.75 -7.79 6.62
N ALA A 20 -3.61 -8.42 6.37
CA ALA A 20 -3.27 -8.89 5.03
C ALA A 20 -4.36 -9.86 4.53
N ALA A 21 -4.70 -9.74 3.25
CA ALA A 21 -5.61 -10.65 2.58
C ALA A 21 -4.88 -11.94 2.21
N ASP A 22 -5.62 -13.05 2.18
CA ASP A 22 -5.15 -14.33 1.66
C ASP A 22 -5.64 -14.51 0.20
N ARG A 23 -4.86 -15.24 -0.60
CA ARG A 23 -5.30 -15.66 -1.93
C ARG A 23 -6.45 -16.68 -1.82
N PRO A 24 -7.40 -16.73 -2.78
CA PRO A 24 -7.50 -15.84 -3.94
C PRO A 24 -8.02 -14.45 -3.55
N PHE A 25 -7.45 -13.41 -4.16
CA PHE A 25 -7.86 -12.02 -3.94
C PHE A 25 -9.16 -11.66 -4.69
N GLY A 26 -9.42 -12.35 -5.80
CA GLY A 26 -10.60 -12.18 -6.63
C GLY A 26 -10.40 -11.17 -7.78
N GLY A 27 -11.19 -11.36 -8.84
CA GLY A 27 -11.19 -10.49 -10.01
C GLY A 27 -9.82 -10.40 -10.70
N ALA A 28 -9.41 -9.20 -11.09
CA ALA A 28 -8.11 -8.95 -11.70
C ALA A 28 -6.95 -8.93 -10.68
N PHE A 29 -7.24 -8.93 -9.37
CA PHE A 29 -6.21 -8.81 -8.33
C PHE A 29 -5.27 -10.01 -8.28
N ASP A 30 -5.76 -11.22 -8.54
CA ASP A 30 -4.90 -12.41 -8.59
C ASP A 30 -3.88 -12.31 -9.73
N SER A 31 -4.30 -11.88 -10.93
CA SER A 31 -3.38 -11.71 -12.07
C SER A 31 -2.38 -10.56 -11.84
N ILE A 32 -2.81 -9.49 -11.18
CA ILE A 32 -1.90 -8.40 -10.79
C ILE A 32 -0.89 -8.90 -9.77
N ALA A 33 -1.31 -9.66 -8.76
CA ALA A 33 -0.41 -10.24 -7.76
C ALA A 33 0.61 -11.18 -8.40
N ASP A 34 0.19 -12.03 -9.35
CA ASP A 34 1.08 -12.91 -10.11
C ASP A 34 2.10 -12.12 -10.93
N ALA A 35 1.67 -11.04 -11.59
CA ALA A 35 2.57 -10.17 -12.34
C ALA A 35 3.56 -9.43 -11.43
N ILE A 36 3.14 -8.98 -10.24
CA ILE A 36 4.04 -8.37 -9.24
C ILE A 36 5.06 -9.39 -8.73
N GLU A 37 4.64 -10.62 -8.44
CA GLU A 37 5.53 -11.70 -7.98
C GLU A 37 6.58 -12.06 -9.05
N ALA A 38 6.20 -12.04 -10.32
CA ALA A 38 7.11 -12.27 -11.44
C ALA A 38 8.08 -11.10 -11.71
N ALA A 39 7.60 -9.85 -11.57
CA ALA A 39 8.36 -8.65 -11.94
C ALA A 39 9.30 -8.15 -10.82
N VAL A 40 8.94 -8.33 -9.55
CA VAL A 40 9.69 -7.81 -8.40
C VAL A 40 10.79 -8.80 -7.98
N PRO A 41 12.09 -8.43 -8.07
CA PRO A 41 13.15 -9.29 -7.59
C PRO A 41 13.06 -9.45 -6.07
N ASN A 42 13.34 -10.67 -5.58
CA ASN A 42 13.22 -11.02 -4.16
C ASN A 42 11.85 -10.61 -3.56
N HIS A 43 10.75 -10.77 -4.30
CA HIS A 43 9.38 -10.41 -3.90
C HIS A 43 9.07 -10.68 -2.41
N ALA A 44 9.35 -11.90 -1.93
CA ALA A 44 9.08 -12.31 -0.55
C ALA A 44 9.89 -11.54 0.52
N GLN A 45 11.02 -10.93 0.16
CA GLN A 45 11.78 -10.04 1.05
C GLN A 45 11.29 -8.60 0.98
N ALA A 46 10.86 -8.15 -0.20
CA ALA A 46 10.46 -6.79 -0.49
C ALA A 46 9.03 -6.45 -0.05
N ILE A 47 8.08 -7.36 -0.26
CA ILE A 47 6.65 -7.16 0.00
C ILE A 47 6.25 -7.97 1.24
N THR A 48 5.75 -7.29 2.27
CA THR A 48 5.39 -7.90 3.56
C THR A 48 3.93 -8.34 3.63
N GLY A 49 3.10 -7.84 2.74
CA GLY A 49 1.67 -8.14 2.72
C GLY A 49 0.93 -7.42 1.60
N ILE A 50 -0.25 -7.94 1.29
CA ILE A 50 -1.20 -7.34 0.36
C ILE A 50 -2.52 -7.17 1.10
N VAL A 51 -3.14 -6.01 0.95
CA VAL A 51 -4.46 -5.69 1.49
C VAL A 51 -5.40 -5.40 0.34
N ILE A 52 -6.59 -6.00 0.36
CA ILE A 52 -7.68 -5.70 -0.57
C ILE A 52 -8.81 -5.06 0.23
N ASP A 53 -9.19 -3.84 -0.14
CA ASP A 53 -10.28 -3.12 0.50
C ASP A 53 -10.97 -2.20 -0.52
N ARG A 54 -12.31 -2.28 -0.62
CA ARG A 54 -13.15 -1.45 -1.50
C ARG A 54 -12.59 -1.31 -2.94
N ASP A 55 -12.33 -2.44 -3.58
CA ASP A 55 -11.78 -2.53 -4.94
C ASP A 55 -10.41 -1.85 -5.12
N GLN A 56 -9.63 -1.72 -4.04
CA GLN A 56 -8.26 -1.24 -4.08
C GLN A 56 -7.31 -2.31 -3.54
N MET A 57 -6.22 -2.53 -4.27
CA MET A 57 -5.08 -3.32 -3.81
C MET A 57 -4.01 -2.40 -3.23
N THR A 58 -3.62 -2.65 -1.98
CA THR A 58 -2.48 -2.01 -1.33
C THR A 58 -1.39 -3.04 -1.09
N ILE A 59 -0.20 -2.80 -1.62
CA ILE A 59 0.99 -3.61 -1.32
C ILE A 59 1.82 -2.94 -0.23
N GLN A 60 2.22 -3.71 0.78
CA GLN A 60 3.09 -3.23 1.86
C GLN A 60 4.54 -3.56 1.50
N VAL A 61 5.35 -2.52 1.30
CA VAL A 61 6.72 -2.63 0.81
C VAL A 61 7.70 -2.21 1.90
N LYS A 62 8.76 -3.00 2.11
CA LYS A 62 9.87 -2.59 2.96
C LYS A 62 10.62 -1.43 2.32
N ARG A 63 10.95 -0.40 3.12
CA ARG A 63 11.54 0.85 2.63
C ARG A 63 12.81 0.66 1.80
N GLU A 64 13.64 -0.33 2.14
CA GLU A 64 14.87 -0.67 1.41
C GLU A 64 14.64 -1.15 -0.03
N HIS A 65 13.45 -1.67 -0.35
CA HIS A 65 13.08 -2.17 -1.67
C HIS A 65 12.12 -1.25 -2.44
N LEU A 66 11.75 -0.10 -1.88
CA LEU A 66 10.72 0.77 -2.45
C LEU A 66 11.02 1.19 -3.91
N VAL A 67 12.26 1.59 -4.19
CA VAL A 67 12.65 2.05 -5.54
C VAL A 67 12.60 0.90 -6.54
N GLU A 68 13.09 -0.27 -6.16
CA GLU A 68 13.10 -1.48 -6.98
C GLU A 68 11.67 -1.94 -7.31
N VAL A 69 10.79 -2.00 -6.30
CA VAL A 69 9.38 -2.34 -6.48
C VAL A 69 8.69 -1.32 -7.38
N ALA A 70 8.85 -0.02 -7.12
CA ALA A 70 8.23 1.03 -7.92
C ALA A 70 8.69 0.99 -9.39
N GLN A 71 9.96 0.67 -9.65
CA GLN A 71 10.48 0.47 -11.00
C GLN A 71 9.83 -0.73 -11.68
N ALA A 72 9.73 -1.88 -11.00
CA ALA A 72 9.07 -3.08 -11.54
C ALA A 72 7.60 -2.81 -11.89
N LEU A 73 6.84 -2.17 -10.99
CA LEU A 73 5.43 -1.80 -11.23
C LEU A 73 5.25 -0.90 -12.47
N ARG A 74 6.20 0.02 -12.71
CA ARG A 74 6.15 0.97 -13.82
C ARG A 74 6.57 0.32 -15.15
N ASP A 75 7.64 -0.46 -15.12
CA ASP A 75 8.35 -0.90 -16.33
C ASP A 75 7.82 -2.21 -16.89
N ASP A 76 7.27 -3.09 -16.04
CA ASP A 76 6.70 -4.36 -16.48
C ASP A 76 5.47 -4.14 -17.37
N ALA A 77 5.41 -4.88 -18.48
CA ALA A 77 4.39 -4.71 -19.49
C ALA A 77 3.00 -5.19 -19.06
N ALA A 78 2.91 -6.14 -18.12
CA ALA A 78 1.65 -6.62 -17.56
C ALA A 78 1.12 -5.74 -16.43
N LEU A 79 1.95 -4.85 -15.86
CA LEU A 79 1.58 -3.96 -14.77
C LEU A 79 1.35 -2.52 -15.24
N ARG A 80 2.37 -1.91 -15.88
CA ARG A 80 2.33 -0.55 -16.44
C ARG A 80 1.65 0.45 -15.51
N PHE A 81 2.08 0.60 -14.27
CA PHE A 81 1.60 1.69 -13.40
C PHE A 81 2.33 2.99 -13.75
N GLU A 82 1.88 3.70 -14.80
CA GLU A 82 2.62 4.83 -15.36
C GLU A 82 2.38 6.14 -14.61
N MET A 83 1.26 6.25 -13.88
CA MET A 83 0.90 7.45 -13.13
C MET A 83 1.14 7.27 -11.64
N CYS A 84 1.95 8.15 -11.07
CA CYS A 84 2.03 8.36 -9.61
C CYS A 84 1.21 9.61 -9.25
N LEU A 85 0.17 9.43 -8.44
CA LEU A 85 -0.77 10.50 -8.10
C LEU A 85 -0.31 11.32 -6.88
N GLY A 86 0.92 11.10 -6.42
CA GLY A 86 1.54 11.80 -5.29
C GLY A 86 1.92 10.85 -4.15
N VAL A 87 2.11 11.43 -2.96
CA VAL A 87 2.40 10.69 -1.74
C VAL A 87 1.66 11.32 -0.57
N SER A 88 1.05 10.49 0.25
CA SER A 88 0.39 10.89 1.50
C SER A 88 1.09 10.23 2.69
N GLY A 89 1.40 11.01 3.72
CA GLY A 89 1.97 10.51 4.97
C GLY A 89 0.90 10.27 6.03
N VAL A 90 0.96 9.13 6.72
CA VAL A 90 0.11 8.82 7.88
C VAL A 90 1.01 8.46 9.06
N HIS A 91 0.68 8.98 10.24
CA HIS A 91 1.42 8.71 11.48
C HIS A 91 0.59 7.80 12.39
N PHE A 92 1.13 6.64 12.72
CA PHE A 92 0.60 5.63 13.64
C PHE A 92 1.49 5.54 14.90
N PRO A 93 1.21 6.32 15.95
CA PRO A 93 2.05 6.39 17.15
C PRO A 93 2.25 5.06 17.88
N GLU A 94 1.33 4.11 17.70
CA GLU A 94 1.37 2.78 18.29
C GLU A 94 2.36 1.82 17.60
N GLN A 95 2.82 2.14 16.39
CA GLN A 95 3.75 1.31 15.62
C GLN A 95 5.21 1.74 15.85
N VAL A 96 5.70 1.53 17.07
CA VAL A 96 7.04 1.99 17.50
C VAL A 96 8.15 1.50 16.55
N GLY A 97 8.93 2.44 16.02
CA GLY A 97 10.00 2.18 15.04
C GLY A 97 9.54 2.11 13.58
N ALA A 98 8.24 2.22 13.32
CA ALA A 98 7.60 2.24 12.01
C ALA A 98 6.42 3.22 11.99
N GLU A 99 6.45 4.30 12.78
CA GLU A 99 5.28 5.13 13.04
C GLU A 99 4.83 5.91 11.80
N LEU A 100 5.74 6.21 10.88
CA LEU A 100 5.47 7.01 9.69
C LEU A 100 5.31 6.12 8.45
N HIS A 101 4.10 6.14 7.89
CA HIS A 101 3.75 5.41 6.68
C HIS A 101 3.61 6.38 5.50
N ALA A 102 4.16 6.02 4.36
CA ALA A 102 3.98 6.74 3.10
C ALA A 102 3.11 5.90 2.15
N HIS A 103 2.00 6.48 1.68
CA HIS A 103 1.09 5.86 0.74
C HIS A 103 1.27 6.49 -0.64
N TYR A 104 1.50 5.65 -1.66
CA TYR A 104 1.76 6.05 -3.04
C TYR A 104 0.63 5.52 -3.93
N PRO A 105 -0.39 6.33 -4.26
CA PRO A 105 -1.44 5.90 -5.17
C PRO A 105 -0.89 5.86 -6.60
N LEU A 106 -0.98 4.68 -7.22
CA LEU A 106 -0.54 4.44 -8.59
C LEU A 106 -1.73 4.09 -9.48
N LEU A 107 -1.66 4.48 -10.74
CA LEU A 107 -2.66 4.15 -11.76
C LEU A 107 -1.98 3.63 -13.01
N SER A 108 -2.52 2.54 -13.56
CA SER A 108 -2.21 2.07 -14.90
C SER A 108 -3.26 2.59 -15.88
N ILE A 109 -2.87 3.41 -16.84
CA ILE A 109 -3.77 3.83 -17.93
C ILE A 109 -3.92 2.67 -18.93
N THR A 110 -2.84 1.93 -19.18
CA THR A 110 -2.82 0.84 -20.16
C THR A 110 -3.81 -0.29 -19.82
N HIS A 111 -4.06 -0.54 -18.54
CA HIS A 111 -4.89 -1.65 -18.06
C HIS A 111 -6.22 -1.22 -17.41
N ASN A 112 -6.64 0.03 -17.58
CA ASN A 112 -7.90 0.57 -17.03
C ASN A 112 -9.12 0.24 -17.92
#